data_AF-A0A1Q3BDW4-F1
#
_entry.id   AF-A0A1Q3BDW4-F1
#
_cell.length_a   1.000
_cell.length_b   1.000
_cell.length_c   1.000
_cell.angle_alpha   90.00
_cell.angle_beta   90.00
_cell.angle_gamma   90.00
#
_symmetry.space_group_name_H-M   'P 1'
#
loop_
_entity.id
_entity.type
_entity.pdbx_description
1 polymer ?
#
loop_
_entity_poly.entity_id
_entity_poly.type
_entity_poly.pdbx_seq_one_letter_code
_entity_poly.pdbx_strand_id
1 'polypeptide(L)'
;GLSKPATVGLLDHRHITIQLQSLDDLSLAWSRESRAFNKWSFLLLRWSPDSRRRDCPLAVVSGLPLPLLLHNPSILKSIGDSLDRYLRSDANTVKFKHPRVAHICMELDLSAPPPPAFIVTIRDLKLHQCIIFESRLLFCPHCRL
;
A
#
# COMPACT_ATOMS: atom_id res chain seq x y z
N GLY A 1 -14.17 9.58 7.69
CA GLY A 1 -13.70 9.62 9.09
C GLY A 1 -13.43 8.21 9.56
N LEU A 2 -12.70 8.02 10.66
CA LEU A 2 -12.46 6.71 11.24
C LEU A 2 -13.76 6.09 11.75
N SER A 3 -13.90 4.77 11.61
CA SER A 3 -15.04 4.00 12.14
C SER A 3 -14.99 3.84 13.66
N LYS A 4 -13.77 3.80 14.22
CA LYS A 4 -13.51 3.67 15.66
C LYS A 4 -12.54 4.75 16.14
N PRO A 5 -12.54 5.08 17.45
CA PRO A 5 -11.55 5.99 17.99
C PRO A 5 -10.14 5.42 17.81
N ALA A 6 -9.19 6.31 17.54
CA ALA A 6 -7.77 6.00 17.48
C ALA A 6 -7.07 6.57 18.71
N THR A 7 -6.07 5.86 19.21
CA THR A 7 -5.16 6.37 20.24
C THR A 7 -3.93 6.93 19.56
N VAL A 8 -3.57 8.17 19.87
CA VAL A 8 -2.35 8.80 19.35
C VAL A 8 -1.34 8.94 20.48
N GLY A 9 -0.12 8.49 20.25
CA GLY A 9 1.01 8.67 21.15
C GLY A 9 2.13 9.46 20.49
N LEU A 10 2.90 10.19 21.29
CA LEU A 10 4.14 10.81 20.82
C LEU A 10 5.28 9.78 21.01
N LEU A 11 6.04 9.51 19.96
CA LEU A 11 7.22 8.65 20.05
C LEU A 11 8.48 9.50 20.27
N ASP A 12 8.65 10.55 19.47
CA ASP A 12 9.71 11.55 19.60
C ASP A 12 9.30 12.87 18.91
N HIS A 13 10.24 13.80 18.73
CA HIS A 13 10.02 15.12 18.12
C HIS A 13 9.62 15.09 16.62
N ARG A 14 9.72 13.95 15.93
CA ARG A 14 9.36 13.78 14.51
C ARG A 14 8.31 12.71 14.27
N HIS A 15 8.09 11.81 15.22
CA HIS A 15 7.24 10.64 15.06
C HIS A 15 6.08 10.61 16.06
N ILE A 16 4.89 10.32 15.52
CA ILE A 16 3.70 9.96 16.30
C ILE A 16 3.34 8.50 16.03
N THR A 17 2.80 7.82 17.03
CA THR A 17 2.17 6.51 16.87
C THR A 17 0.67 6.69 16.80
N ILE A 18 0.02 5.99 15.87
CA ILE A 18 -1.43 5.97 15.74
C ILE A 18 -1.88 4.53 15.86
N GLN A 19 -2.59 4.22 16.94
CA GLN A 19 -3.18 2.92 17.17
C GLN A 19 -4.63 2.94 16.70
N LEU A 20 -4.87 2.24 15.59
CA LEU A 20 -6.19 2.06 15.00
C LEU A 20 -6.85 0.78 15.55
N GLN A 21 -8.14 0.85 15.86
CA GLN A 21 -8.91 -0.28 16.42
C GLN A 21 -9.71 -1.07 15.38
N SER A 22 -9.56 -0.71 14.10
CA SER A 22 -10.27 -1.30 12.97
C SER A 22 -9.30 -1.55 11.82
N LEU A 23 -9.38 -2.75 11.24
CA LEU A 23 -8.58 -3.10 10.07
C LEU A 23 -8.97 -2.26 8.85
N ASP A 24 -10.25 -1.90 8.71
CA ASP A 24 -10.73 -1.06 7.61
C ASP A 24 -10.17 0.37 7.70
N ASP A 25 -10.09 0.90 8.92
CA ASP A 25 -9.48 2.20 9.20
C ASP A 25 -7.98 2.15 8.95
N LEU A 26 -7.31 1.05 9.31
CA LEU A 26 -5.90 0.82 9.00
C LEU A 26 -5.66 0.80 7.50
N SER A 27 -6.42 0.00 6.74
CA SER A 27 -6.34 -0.07 5.28
C SER A 27 -6.64 1.27 4.61
N LEU A 28 -7.56 2.06 5.16
CA LEU A 28 -7.85 3.41 4.68
C LEU A 28 -6.69 4.37 4.98
N ALA A 29 -6.17 4.37 6.21
CA ALA A 29 -5.03 5.20 6.63
C ALA A 29 -3.75 4.84 5.86
N TRP A 30 -3.63 3.63 5.36
CA TRP A 30 -2.49 3.19 4.56
C TRP A 30 -2.59 3.51 3.08
N SER A 31 -3.80 3.80 2.58
CA SER A 31 -4.04 4.13 1.18
C SER A 31 -3.31 5.41 0.73
N ARG A 32 -3.24 5.64 -0.58
CA ARG A 32 -2.62 6.87 -1.11
C ARG A 32 -3.34 8.13 -0.65
N GLU A 33 -4.66 8.06 -0.48
CA GLU A 33 -5.52 9.21 -0.16
C GLU A 33 -5.25 9.82 1.22
N SER A 34 -4.68 9.04 2.15
CA SER A 34 -4.47 9.43 3.54
C SER A 34 -3.09 10.05 3.82
N ARG A 35 -2.14 10.06 2.87
CA ARG A 35 -0.72 10.41 3.11
C ARG A 35 -0.39 11.91 3.07
N ALA A 36 -1.40 12.76 2.98
CA ALA A 36 -1.22 14.21 2.95
C ALA A 36 -2.13 14.89 3.97
N PHE A 37 -1.54 15.73 4.80
CA PHE A 37 -2.26 16.60 5.74
C PHE A 37 -1.74 18.02 5.63
N ASN A 38 -2.63 19.01 5.41
CA ASN A 38 -2.25 20.42 5.25
C ASN A 38 -1.11 20.66 4.24
N LYS A 39 -1.11 19.97 3.10
CA LYS A 39 -0.06 19.98 2.05
C LYS A 39 1.28 19.35 2.45
N TRP A 40 1.41 18.87 3.68
CA TRP A 40 2.56 18.09 4.13
C TRP A 40 2.32 16.61 3.85
N SER A 41 3.23 16.00 3.11
CA SER A 41 3.28 14.54 2.98
C SER A 41 3.92 13.94 4.20
N PHE A 42 3.37 12.84 4.70
CA PHE A 42 3.99 12.07 5.78
C PHE A 42 4.16 10.61 5.35
N LEU A 43 5.12 9.94 5.99
CA LEU A 43 5.35 8.52 5.82
C LEU A 43 4.56 7.77 6.89
N LEU A 44 3.74 6.81 6.48
CA LEU A 44 3.04 5.91 7.39
C LEU A 44 3.69 4.53 7.33
N LEU A 45 4.32 4.14 8.44
CA LEU A 45 5.03 2.87 8.58
C LEU A 45 4.31 1.97 9.56
N ARG A 46 4.44 0.66 9.37
CA ARG A 46 4.00 -0.31 10.38
C ARG A 46 4.91 -0.20 11.60
N TRP A 47 4.31 -0.16 12.78
CA TRP A 47 5.09 -0.19 14.01
C TRP A 47 5.80 -1.54 14.16
N SER A 48 7.06 -1.50 14.58
CA SER A 48 7.87 -2.66 14.94
C SER A 48 8.63 -2.34 16.23
N PRO A 49 9.07 -3.35 17.02
CA PRO A 49 9.89 -3.10 18.21
C PRO A 49 11.18 -2.31 17.91
N ASP A 50 11.71 -2.48 16.70
CA ASP A 50 12.90 -1.80 16.19
C ASP A 50 12.63 -0.38 15.65
N SER A 51 11.36 0.08 15.62
CA SER A 51 10.94 1.34 15.00
C SER A 51 11.58 2.60 15.57
N ARG A 52 12.21 2.50 16.76
CA ARG A 52 12.98 3.62 17.36
C ARG A 52 14.36 3.80 16.74
N ARG A 53 14.88 2.77 16.07
CA ARG A 53 16.22 2.76 15.46
C ARG A 53 16.17 2.69 13.94
N ARG A 54 15.12 2.10 13.39
CA ARG A 54 14.99 1.78 11.96
C ARG A 54 13.53 1.80 11.53
N ASP A 55 13.30 2.27 10.31
CA ASP A 55 11.98 2.24 9.70
C ASP A 55 11.58 0.80 9.34
N CYS A 56 10.29 0.51 9.44
CA CYS A 56 9.77 -0.78 9.03
C CYS A 56 9.84 -0.87 7.50
N PRO A 57 10.41 -1.94 6.92
CA PRO A 57 10.54 -2.08 5.47
C PRO A 57 9.20 -2.30 4.76
N LEU A 58 8.09 -2.41 5.50
CA LEU A 58 6.77 -2.62 4.92
C LEU A 58 6.23 -1.33 4.33
N ALA A 59 6.16 -1.27 3.00
CA ALA A 59 5.56 -0.16 2.26
C ALA A 59 4.33 -0.58 1.47
N VAL A 60 3.55 0.42 1.03
CA VAL A 60 2.10 0.22 0.95
C VAL A 60 1.34 0.62 -0.33
N VAL A 61 1.91 1.24 -1.36
CA VAL A 61 1.10 1.63 -2.55
C VAL A 61 1.75 1.25 -3.87
N SER A 62 1.06 0.42 -4.63
CA SER A 62 1.43 0.03 -5.99
C SER A 62 0.28 0.28 -6.97
N GLY A 63 0.59 1.02 -8.03
CA GLY A 63 -0.24 1.09 -9.23
C GLY A 63 0.01 -0.11 -10.11
N LEU A 64 -1.08 -0.75 -10.54
CA LEU A 64 -1.04 -1.83 -11.49
C LEU A 64 -1.72 -1.37 -12.79
N PRO A 65 -0.98 -1.18 -13.90
CA PRO A 65 -1.55 -0.94 -15.22
C PRO A 65 -2.25 -2.22 -15.71
N LEU A 66 -3.43 -2.50 -15.16
CA LEU A 66 -4.21 -3.70 -15.43
C LEU A 66 -5.14 -3.51 -16.63
N PRO A 67 -5.22 -4.50 -17.55
CA PRO A 67 -6.31 -4.60 -18.50
C PRO A 67 -7.66 -4.51 -17.80
N LEU A 68 -8.61 -3.86 -18.47
CA LEU A 68 -9.99 -3.63 -18.01
C LEU A 68 -10.66 -4.86 -17.38
N LEU A 69 -10.41 -6.04 -17.96
CA LEU A 69 -10.94 -7.34 -17.52
C LEU A 69 -10.47 -7.76 -16.12
N LEU A 70 -9.33 -7.24 -15.65
CA LEU A 70 -8.72 -7.56 -14.36
C LEU A 70 -9.12 -6.59 -13.25
N HIS A 71 -10.04 -5.65 -13.50
CA HIS A 71 -10.56 -4.72 -12.49
C HIS A 71 -11.58 -5.36 -11.53
N ASN A 72 -11.89 -6.65 -11.69
CA ASN A 72 -12.76 -7.35 -10.75
C ASN A 72 -12.14 -7.31 -9.33
N PRO A 73 -12.88 -6.88 -8.29
CA PRO A 73 -12.35 -6.77 -6.93
C PRO A 73 -11.71 -8.05 -6.39
N SER A 74 -12.28 -9.22 -6.70
CA SER A 74 -11.74 -10.51 -6.28
C SER A 74 -10.41 -10.81 -6.96
N ILE A 75 -10.27 -10.47 -8.24
CA ILE A 75 -9.03 -10.64 -9.00
C ILE A 75 -7.95 -9.69 -8.46
N LEU A 76 -8.29 -8.42 -8.22
CA LEU A 76 -7.36 -7.44 -7.64
C LEU A 76 -6.87 -7.89 -6.26
N LYS A 77 -7.76 -8.45 -5.44
CA LYS A 77 -7.40 -9.04 -4.16
C LYS A 77 -6.43 -10.22 -4.34
N SER A 78 -6.75 -11.19 -5.19
CA SER A 78 -5.88 -12.33 -5.47
C SER A 78 -4.49 -11.93 -5.99
N ILE A 79 -4.42 -10.90 -6.83
CA ILE A 79 -3.14 -10.35 -7.31
C ILE A 79 -2.35 -9.77 -6.12
N GLY A 80 -2.96 -8.93 -5.30
CA GLY A 80 -2.28 -8.33 -4.15
C GLY A 80 -1.80 -9.37 -3.12
N ASP A 81 -2.65 -10.36 -2.81
CA ASP A 81 -2.32 -11.47 -1.91
C ASP A 81 -1.25 -12.43 -2.49
N SER A 82 -1.07 -12.46 -3.82
CA SER A 82 0.00 -13.24 -4.45
C SER A 82 1.37 -12.55 -4.39
N LEU A 83 1.39 -11.23 -4.23
CA LEU A 83 2.61 -10.45 -4.12
C LEU A 83 3.11 -10.44 -2.68
N ASP A 84 2.21 -10.13 -1.74
CA ASP A 84 2.48 -10.22 -0.30
C ASP A 84 1.13 -10.17 0.45
N ARG A 85 0.61 -8.98 0.79
CA ARG A 85 -0.69 -8.87 1.46
C ARG A 85 -1.56 -7.73 0.92
N TYR A 86 -2.70 -8.08 0.33
CA TYR A 86 -3.68 -7.08 -0.11
C TYR A 86 -4.35 -6.37 1.08
N LEU A 87 -4.46 -5.04 1.00
CA LEU A 87 -5.22 -4.24 1.96
C LEU A 87 -6.51 -3.72 1.36
N ARG A 88 -6.43 -3.01 0.23
CA ARG A 88 -7.58 -2.31 -0.37
C ARG A 88 -7.29 -1.83 -1.78
N SER A 89 -8.32 -1.71 -2.61
CA SER A 89 -8.25 -0.99 -3.89
C SER A 89 -8.52 0.50 -3.69
N ASP A 90 -7.82 1.37 -4.44
CA ASP A 90 -8.04 2.82 -4.41
C ASP A 90 -9.49 3.18 -4.73
N ALA A 91 -10.00 4.29 -4.18
CA ALA A 91 -11.39 4.68 -4.36
C ALA A 91 -11.74 4.94 -5.83
N ASN A 92 -10.80 5.42 -6.65
CA ASN A 92 -11.01 5.61 -8.08
C ASN A 92 -11.02 4.27 -8.84
N THR A 93 -10.23 3.29 -8.40
CA THR A 93 -10.28 1.92 -8.93
C THR A 93 -11.64 1.29 -8.63
N VAL A 94 -12.12 1.42 -7.39
CA VAL A 94 -13.43 0.89 -6.96
C VAL A 94 -14.58 1.55 -7.72
N LYS A 95 -14.52 2.88 -7.91
CA LYS A 95 -15.51 3.64 -8.68
C LYS A 95 -15.31 3.57 -10.19
N PHE A 96 -14.32 2.81 -10.65
CA PHE A 96 -13.99 2.63 -12.06
C PHE A 96 -13.76 3.95 -12.83
N LYS A 97 -13.22 4.98 -12.16
CA LYS A 97 -13.01 6.31 -12.77
C LYS A 97 -11.81 6.34 -13.74
N HIS A 98 -10.80 5.52 -13.51
CA HIS A 98 -9.58 5.43 -14.33
C HIS A 98 -9.38 4.00 -14.84
N PRO A 99 -10.08 3.58 -15.90
CA PRO A 99 -10.09 2.19 -16.36
C PRO A 99 -8.78 1.69 -16.98
N ARG A 100 -7.77 2.57 -17.08
CA ARG A 100 -6.45 2.25 -17.64
C ARG A 100 -5.45 1.75 -16.59
N VAL A 101 -5.66 2.10 -15.32
CA VAL A 101 -4.75 1.76 -14.23
C VAL A 101 -5.58 1.48 -12.98
N ALA A 102 -5.41 0.28 -12.43
CA ALA A 102 -5.96 -0.08 -11.14
C ALA A 102 -4.90 0.16 -10.07
N HIS A 103 -5.16 1.07 -9.14
CA HIS A 103 -4.33 1.24 -7.96
C HIS A 103 -4.83 0.31 -6.85
N ILE A 104 -3.89 -0.45 -6.26
CA ILE A 104 -4.12 -1.26 -5.08
C ILE A 104 -3.14 -0.88 -3.97
N CYS A 105 -3.58 -1.03 -2.74
CA CYS A 105 -2.79 -0.87 -1.53
C CYS A 105 -2.53 -2.26 -0.98
N MET A 106 -1.26 -2.57 -0.72
CA MET A 106 -0.81 -3.87 -0.25
C MET A 106 0.38 -3.67 0.70
N GLU A 107 0.50 -4.42 1.78
CA GLU A 107 1.76 -4.44 2.53
C GLU A 107 2.79 -5.22 1.72
N LEU A 108 3.95 -4.63 1.48
CA LEU A 108 5.05 -5.24 0.74
C LEU A 108 6.35 -5.06 1.53
N ASP A 109 7.08 -6.15 1.79
CA ASP A 109 8.43 -6.07 2.35
C ASP A 109 9.44 -5.54 1.33
N LEU A 110 9.99 -4.35 1.61
CA LEU A 110 11.05 -3.70 0.83
C LEU A 110 12.46 -4.07 1.26
N SER A 111 12.63 -4.99 2.22
CA SER A 111 13.95 -5.49 2.57
C SER A 111 14.63 -6.16 1.37
N ALA A 112 13.83 -6.69 0.44
CA ALA A 112 14.22 -7.18 -0.87
C ALA A 112 13.67 -6.27 -1.99
N PRO A 113 14.36 -6.17 -3.14
CA PRO A 113 13.81 -5.46 -4.28
C PRO A 113 12.51 -6.14 -4.74
N PRO A 114 11.39 -5.42 -4.84
CA PRO A 114 10.14 -6.04 -5.26
C PRO A 114 10.21 -6.46 -6.73
N PRO A 115 9.43 -7.47 -7.14
CA PRO A 115 9.40 -7.90 -8.52
C PRO A 115 8.92 -6.73 -9.42
N PRO A 116 9.57 -6.49 -10.57
CA PRO A 116 9.18 -5.39 -11.47
C PRO A 116 7.90 -5.71 -12.24
N ALA A 117 7.52 -6.98 -12.33
CA ALA A 117 6.36 -7.48 -13.04
C ALA A 117 5.90 -8.83 -12.50
N PHE A 118 4.67 -9.22 -12.86
CA PHE A 118 4.08 -10.52 -12.58
C PHE A 118 3.30 -11.02 -13.79
N ILE A 119 3.03 -12.33 -13.83
CA ILE A 119 2.23 -12.95 -14.89
C ILE A 119 0.85 -13.27 -14.34
N VAL A 120 -0.19 -12.76 -15.01
CA VAL A 120 -1.57 -13.14 -14.75
C VAL A 120 -1.98 -14.20 -15.75
N THR A 121 -2.36 -15.37 -15.26
CA THR A 121 -2.88 -16.46 -16.09
C THR A 121 -4.41 -16.48 -15.99
N ILE A 122 -5.09 -16.21 -17.10
CA ILE A 122 -6.55 -16.30 -17.23
C ILE A 122 -6.86 -17.40 -18.24
N ARG A 123 -7.25 -18.59 -17.76
CA ARG A 123 -7.38 -19.78 -18.62
C ARG A 123 -6.07 -20.02 -19.39
N ASP A 124 -6.08 -19.90 -20.71
CA ASP A 124 -4.92 -20.07 -21.58
C ASP A 124 -4.15 -18.77 -21.85
N LEU A 125 -4.70 -17.62 -21.44
CA LEU A 125 -4.10 -16.32 -21.65
C LEU A 125 -3.09 -15.99 -20.53
N LYS A 126 -1.83 -15.74 -20.90
CA LYS A 126 -0.79 -15.23 -20.00
C LYS A 126 -0.54 -13.76 -20.29
N LEU A 127 -0.79 -12.91 -19.31
CA LEU A 127 -0.60 -11.46 -19.39
C LEU A 127 0.60 -11.06 -18.53
N HIS A 128 1.58 -10.42 -19.14
CA HIS A 128 2.73 -9.88 -18.43
C HIS A 128 2.41 -8.46 -17.95
N GLN A 129 2.41 -8.26 -16.64
CA GLN A 129 1.92 -7.04 -15.99
C GLN A 129 3.04 -6.38 -15.20
N CYS A 130 3.42 -5.16 -15.59
CA CYS A 130 4.37 -4.36 -14.84
C CYS A 130 3.77 -3.89 -13.51
N ILE A 131 4.60 -3.75 -12.48
CA ILE A 131 4.21 -3.17 -11.19
C ILE A 131 4.80 -1.76 -11.12
N ILE A 132 3.95 -0.76 -10.99
CA ILE A 132 4.38 0.64 -10.84
C ILE A 132 4.26 1.01 -9.37
N PHE A 133 5.38 1.13 -8.68
CA PHE A 133 5.39 1.62 -7.31
C PHE A 133 5.19 3.13 -7.33
N GLU A 134 3.99 3.60 -6.96
CA GLU A 134 3.65 5.03 -7.00
C GLU A 134 4.23 5.80 -5.80
N SER A 135 4.50 5.11 -4.70
CA SER A 135 5.25 5.72 -3.62
C SER A 135 6.72 5.81 -4.01
N ARG A 136 7.26 7.04 -4.10
CA ARG A 136 8.66 7.29 -3.78
C ARG A 136 8.87 6.74 -2.37
N LEU A 137 9.34 5.50 -2.30
CA LEU A 137 9.71 4.86 -1.06
C LEU A 137 10.84 5.72 -0.50
N LEU A 138 10.53 6.50 0.54
CA LEU A 138 11.56 7.21 1.30
C LEU A 138 12.45 6.22 2.05
N PHE A 139 12.03 4.94 2.13
CA PHE A 139 12.81 3.84 2.67
C PHE A 139 14.07 3.59 1.84
N CYS A 140 15.21 3.94 2.42
CA CYS A 140 16.53 3.58 1.97
C CYS A 140 16.91 2.21 2.54
N PRO A 141 17.11 1.16 1.72
CA PRO A 141 17.50 -0.15 2.21
C PRO A 141 18.88 -0.16 2.88
N HIS A 142 19.74 0.80 2.55
CA HIS A 142 21.07 0.97 3.16
C HIS A 142 20.98 1.62 4.54
N CYS A 143 20.22 2.71 4.68
CA CYS A 143 20.08 3.44 5.94
C CYS A 143 19.03 2.81 6.87
N ARG A 144 18.11 2.00 6.32
CA ARG A 144 16.88 1.54 6.96
C ARG A 144 16.05 2.69 7.55
N LEU A 145 15.95 3.77 6.76
CA LEU A 145 15.23 5.03 6.97
C LEU A 145 14.62 5.42 5.63
#